data_AF-A3U6R8-F1
#
_entry.id   AF-A3U6R8-F1
#
_cell.length_a   1.000
_cell.length_b   1.000
_cell.length_c   1.000
_cell.angle_alpha   90.00
_cell.angle_beta   90.00
_cell.angle_gamma   90.00
#
_symmetry.space_group_name_H-M   'P 1'
#
loop_
_entity.id
_entity.type
_entity.pdbx_description
1 polymer ?
#
loop_
_entity_poly.entity_id
_entity_poly.type
_entity_poly.pdbx_seq_one_letter_code
_entity_poly.pdbx_strand_id
1 'polypeptide(L)' 'MKRLLTSKEVKELFGIKSDTTLIKMENEGYLKYKLRIGNKKMYCPVYIAKKLGQ' A
#
# COMPACT_ATOMS: atom_id res chain seq x y z
N MET A 1 11.45 9.68 11.40
CA MET A 1 10.02 9.66 11.00
C MET A 1 9.87 8.86 9.72
N LYS A 2 9.18 7.71 9.72
CA LYS A 2 8.94 6.95 8.46
C LYS A 2 7.79 7.60 7.69
N ARG A 3 8.08 8.10 6.47
CA ARG A 3 7.11 8.70 5.54
C ARG A 3 6.04 7.67 5.16
N LEU A 4 4.77 8.08 5.07
CA LEU A 4 3.72 7.21 4.53
C LEU A 4 3.95 7.00 3.04
N LEU A 5 3.67 5.78 2.57
CA LEU A 5 3.85 5.40 1.17
C LEU A 5 2.58 5.68 0.39
N THR A 6 2.73 6.16 -0.84
CA THR A 6 1.61 6.33 -1.77
C THR A 6 1.23 5.02 -2.45
N SER A 7 0.03 4.95 -3.05
CA SER A 7 -0.36 3.80 -3.89
C SER A 7 0.67 3.46 -4.96
N LYS A 8 1.38 4.46 -5.50
CA LYS A 8 2.42 4.24 -6.51
C LYS A 8 3.63 3.50 -5.91
N GLU A 9 4.15 4.00 -4.79
CA GLU A 9 5.28 3.36 -4.10
C GLU A 9 4.93 1.94 -3.63
N VAL A 10 3.72 1.73 -3.12
CA VAL A 10 3.27 0.38 -2.74
C VAL A 10 3.20 -0.54 -3.95
N LYS A 11 2.68 -0.06 -5.08
CA LYS A 11 2.67 -0.82 -6.33
C LYS A 11 4.08 -1.22 -6.78
N GLU A 12 5.05 -0.29 -6.71
CA GLU A 12 6.44 -0.57 -7.04
C GLU A 12 7.06 -1.62 -6.10
N LEU A 13 6.79 -1.54 -4.79
CA LEU A 13 7.29 -2.50 -3.81
C LEU A 13 6.74 -3.92 -3.99
N PHE A 14 5.47 -4.04 -4.38
CA PHE A 14 4.85 -5.34 -4.65
C PHE A 14 5.03 -5.82 -6.11
N GLY A 15 5.68 -5.03 -6.97
CA GLY A 15 5.83 -5.35 -8.40
C GLY A 15 4.51 -5.34 -9.17
N ILE A 16 3.50 -4.61 -8.70
CA ILE A 16 2.15 -4.59 -9.27
C ILE A 16 2.00 -3.39 -10.20
N LYS A 17 1.52 -3.61 -11.42
CA LYS A 17 1.26 -2.53 -12.38
C LYS A 17 -0.17 -1.98 -12.32
N SER A 18 -1.13 -2.80 -11.90
CA SER A 18 -2.56 -2.46 -11.96
C SER A 18 -3.12 -1.95 -10.63
N ASP A 19 -3.83 -0.83 -10.66
CA ASP A 19 -4.56 -0.29 -9.49
C ASP A 19 -5.69 -1.23 -9.04
N THR A 20 -6.30 -1.99 -9.94
CA THR A 20 -7.30 -3.01 -9.57
C THR A 20 -6.71 -4.12 -8.71
N THR A 21 -5.47 -4.52 -8.95
CA THR A 21 -4.79 -5.52 -8.12
C THR A 21 -4.50 -4.97 -6.72
N LEU A 22 -4.09 -3.71 -6.62
CA LEU A 22 -3.93 -3.04 -5.32
C LEU A 22 -5.26 -3.01 -4.55
N ILE A 23 -6.36 -2.64 -5.22
CA ILE A 23 -7.70 -2.61 -4.62
C ILE A 23 -8.17 -4.01 -4.19
N LYS A 24 -7.89 -5.05 -5.00
CA LYS A 24 -8.19 -6.45 -4.62
C LYS A 24 -7.46 -6.83 -3.34
N MET A 25 -6.15 -6.60 -3.27
CA MET A 25 -5.36 -6.85 -2.07
C MET A 25 -5.86 -6.07 -0.85
N GLU A 26 -6.37 -4.86 -1.04
CA GLU A 26 -7.01 -4.09 0.03
C GLU A 26 -8.33 -4.72 0.51
N ASN A 27 -9.18 -5.14 -0.44
CA ASN A 27 -10.46 -5.79 -0.14
C ASN A 27 -10.29 -7.17 0.51
N GLU A 28 -9.27 -7.91 0.11
CA GLU A 28 -8.90 -9.21 0.69
C GLU A 28 -8.22 -9.06 2.06
N GLY A 29 -7.97 -7.83 2.52
CA GLY A 29 -7.31 -7.54 3.80
C GLY A 29 -5.80 -7.80 3.80
N TYR A 30 -5.22 -8.12 2.65
CA TYR A 30 -3.78 -8.30 2.49
C TYR A 30 -3.04 -6.97 2.72
N LEU A 31 -3.60 -5.87 2.17
CA LEU A 31 -3.12 -4.51 2.33
C LEU A 31 -4.12 -3.63 3.07
N LYS A 32 -3.61 -2.67 3.86
CA LYS A 32 -4.46 -1.66 4.50
C LYS A 32 -3.81 -0.28 4.42
N TYR A 33 -4.54 0.67 3.86
CA TYR A 33 -4.14 2.07 3.91
C TYR A 33 -4.38 2.64 5.31
N LYS A 34 -3.46 3.49 5.77
CA LYS A 34 -3.53 4.14 7.09
C LYS A 34 -4.31 5.45 7.03
N LEU A 35 -4.16 6.18 5.93
CA LEU A 35 -4.74 7.50 5.77
C LEU A 35 -5.18 7.68 4.33
N ARG A 36 -6.22 8.47 4.11
CA ARG A 36 -6.65 8.93 2.80
C ARG A 36 -6.68 10.46 2.80
N ILE A 37 -5.94 11.07 1.88
CA ILE A 37 -5.92 12.53 1.68
C ILE A 37 -6.56 12.79 0.32
N GLY A 38 -7.83 13.21 0.33
CA GLY A 38 -8.65 13.31 -0.88
C GLY A 38 -8.77 11.96 -1.59
N ASN A 39 -8.32 11.88 -2.84
CA ASN A 39 -8.30 10.63 -3.60
C ASN A 39 -6.99 9.83 -3.49
N LYS A 40 -6.02 10.30 -2.70
CA LYS A 40 -4.74 9.60 -2.53
C LYS A 40 -4.76 8.75 -1.26
N LYS A 41 -4.49 7.45 -1.42
CA LYS A 41 -4.30 6.52 -0.30
C LYS A 41 -2.84 6.53 0.14
N MET A 42 -2.65 6.51 1.46
CA MET A 42 -1.37 6.52 2.14
C MET A 42 -1.24 5.27 3.01
N TYR A 43 -0.15 4.55 2.86
CA TYR A 43 0.11 3.26 3.48
C TYR A 43 1.24 3.36 4.49
N CYS A 44 1.14 2.58 5.57
CA CYS A 44 2.17 2.55 6.59
C CYS A 44 3.35 1.68 6.13
N PRO A 45 4.57 2.21 5.95
CA PRO A 45 5.70 1.43 5.46
C PRO A 45 6.05 0.24 6.37
N VAL A 46 5.79 0.35 7.68
CA VAL A 46 6.00 -0.76 8.63
C VAL A 46 5.04 -1.92 8.35
N TYR A 47 3.79 -1.62 7.98
CA TYR A 47 2.82 -2.64 7.61
C TYR A 47 3.20 -3.31 6.29
N ILE A 48 3.64 -2.52 5.32
CA ILE A 48 4.11 -3.02 4.01
C ILE A 48 5.34 -3.92 4.16
N ALA A 49 6.36 -3.48 4.90
CA ALA A 49 7.57 -4.28 5.17
C ALA A 49 7.24 -5.62 5.83
N LYS A 50 6.36 -5.62 6.85
CA LYS A 50 5.88 -6.85 7.50
C LYS A 50 5.23 -7.83 6.53
N LYS A 51 4.52 -7.35 5.51
CA LYS A 51 3.89 -8.18 4.48
C LYS A 51 4.87 -8.66 3.41
N LEU A 52 5.95 -7.91 3.16
CA LEU A 52 7.05 -8.31 2.28
C LEU A 52 8.06 -9.24 2.97
N GLY A 53 7.90 -9.50 4.27
CA GLY A 53 8.80 -10.38 5.03
C GLY A 53 10.14 -9.73 5.42
N GLN A 54 10.18 -8.39 5.48
CA GLN A 54 11.33 -7.60 5.96
C GLN A 54 11.13 -7.08 7.38
#